data_AF-A0A1Q5UBS1-F1
#
_entry.id   AF-A0A1Q5UBS1-F1
#
_cell.length_a   1.000
_cell.length_b   1.000
_cell.length_c   1.000
_cell.angle_alpha   90.00
_cell.angle_beta   90.00
_cell.angle_gamma   90.00
#
_symmetry.space_group_name_H-M   'P 1'
#
loop_
_entity.id
_entity.type
_entity.pdbx_description
1 polymer ?
#
loop_
_entity_poly.entity_id
_entity_poly.type
_entity_poly.pdbx_seq_one_letter_code
_entity_poly.pdbx_strand_id
1 'polypeptide(L)'
;MKHASTRTFLNHYLPRRIGTDMQALMRGLEPDTAMMRAVTRMGRWVDTRRPRELTDAQKASVETMPELQDAIHKRDRFALSLKQSRKKSRTELDRHEQLKRDVINTRSRLLYNLRKRVREEFDSSQAVEDIQRQLAAGTAVHDDKTKERL
;
A
#
# COMPACT_ATOMS: atom_id res chain seq x y z
N MET A 1 19.45 -0.53 28.59
CA MET A 1 19.14 0.86 28.17
C MET A 1 18.98 1.72 29.41
N LYS A 2 19.71 2.85 29.51
CA LYS A 2 19.67 3.75 30.69
C LYS A 2 18.59 4.82 30.52
N HIS A 3 17.32 4.47 30.70
CA HIS A 3 16.23 5.45 30.76
C HIS A 3 15.74 5.59 32.20
N ALA A 4 15.42 6.82 32.63
CA ALA A 4 14.86 7.08 33.96
C ALA A 4 13.46 6.47 34.16
N SER A 5 12.75 6.19 33.07
CA SER A 5 11.44 5.52 33.07
C SER A 5 11.31 4.55 31.91
N THR A 6 10.70 3.39 32.18
CA THR A 6 10.28 2.44 31.14
C THR A 6 9.32 3.06 30.13
N ARG A 7 8.53 4.06 30.54
CA ARG A 7 7.63 4.81 29.64
C ARG A 7 8.40 5.46 28.48
N THR A 8 9.62 5.93 28.71
CA THR A 8 10.46 6.51 27.66
C THR A 8 10.77 5.47 26.58
N PHE A 9 11.09 4.23 26.98
CA PHE A 9 11.29 3.14 26.04
C PHE A 9 10.01 2.81 25.27
N LEU A 10 8.89 2.62 25.98
CA LEU A 10 7.60 2.28 25.36
C LEU A 10 7.09 3.34 24.39
N ASN A 11 7.30 4.62 24.69
CA ASN A 11 6.78 5.72 23.88
C ASN A 11 7.64 6.04 22.66
N HIS A 12 8.95 5.80 22.72
CA HIS A 12 9.90 6.31 21.71
C HIS A 12 10.70 5.22 20.99
N TYR A 13 10.84 4.03 21.60
CA TYR A 13 11.70 2.98 21.10
C TYR A 13 10.96 1.67 20.81
N LEU A 14 9.71 1.54 21.26
CA LEU A 14 8.87 0.41 20.87
C LEU A 14 8.54 0.52 19.36
N PRO A 15 8.77 -0.55 18.58
CA PRO A 15 8.37 -0.56 17.18
C PRO A 15 6.88 -0.26 17.05
N ARG A 16 6.51 0.69 16.20
CA ARG A 16 5.09 1.06 15.94
C ARG A 16 4.26 -0.10 15.42
N ARG A 17 4.91 -1.14 14.90
CA ARG A 17 4.28 -2.39 14.48
C ARG A 17 4.98 -3.56 15.15
N ILE A 18 4.26 -4.16 16.08
CA ILE A 18 4.60 -5.46 16.63
C ILE A 18 3.85 -6.46 15.76
N GLY A 19 4.56 -7.11 14.84
CA GLY A 19 3.98 -8.11 13.93
C GLY A 19 3.85 -9.51 14.53
N THR A 20 4.46 -9.72 15.69
CA THR A 20 4.61 -11.02 16.36
C THR A 20 4.14 -10.91 17.80
N ASP A 21 3.49 -11.95 18.31
CA ASP A 21 3.06 -11.98 19.70
C ASP A 21 4.29 -12.11 20.62
N MET A 22 4.81 -10.96 21.04
CA MET A 22 5.98 -10.90 21.91
C MET A 22 5.71 -11.51 23.28
N GLN A 23 4.45 -11.50 23.76
CA GLN A 23 4.12 -12.10 25.06
C GLN A 23 4.18 -13.62 24.99
N ALA A 24 3.59 -14.23 23.96
CA ALA A 24 3.69 -15.66 23.73
C ALA A 24 5.15 -16.07 23.56
N LEU A 25 5.92 -15.34 22.75
CA LEU A 25 7.34 -15.61 22.50
C LEU A 25 8.17 -15.53 23.78
N MET A 26 7.97 -14.51 24.62
CA MET A 26 8.65 -14.38 25.92
C MET A 26 8.30 -15.51 26.90
N ARG A 27 7.13 -16.13 26.75
CA ARG A 27 6.65 -17.24 27.58
C ARG A 27 7.00 -18.63 27.00
N GLY A 28 7.68 -18.68 25.86
CA GLY A 28 7.96 -19.95 25.16
C GLY A 28 6.71 -20.61 24.58
N LEU A 29 5.66 -19.83 24.33
CA LEU A 29 4.40 -20.28 23.74
C LEU A 29 4.36 -19.98 22.24
N GLU A 30 3.55 -20.74 21.51
CA GLU A 30 3.28 -20.48 20.11
C GLU A 30 2.58 -19.12 19.92
N PRO A 31 3.08 -18.23 19.05
CA PRO A 31 2.49 -16.92 18.81
C PRO A 31 1.08 -16.99 18.20
N ASP A 32 0.13 -16.22 18.74
CA ASP A 32 -1.19 -16.09 18.11
C ASP A 32 -1.13 -15.17 16.89
N THR A 33 -0.79 -15.77 15.75
CA THR A 33 -0.67 -15.05 14.47
C THR A 33 -2.00 -14.47 13.98
N ALA A 34 -3.15 -15.05 14.37
CA ALA A 34 -4.46 -14.56 13.95
C ALA A 34 -4.81 -13.26 14.69
N MET A 35 -4.61 -13.24 16.01
CA MET A 35 -4.73 -12.05 16.84
C MET A 35 -3.78 -10.95 16.37
N MET A 36 -2.50 -11.29 16.13
CA MET A 36 -1.52 -10.30 15.67
C MET A 36 -1.88 -9.69 14.32
N ARG A 37 -2.40 -10.49 13.38
CA ARG A 37 -2.91 -9.98 12.09
C ARG A 37 -4.10 -9.05 12.28
N ALA A 38 -5.03 -9.37 13.17
CA ALA A 38 -6.20 -8.53 13.47
C ALA A 38 -5.78 -7.18 14.07
N VAL A 39 -4.93 -7.19 15.10
CA VAL A 39 -4.42 -5.98 15.75
C VAL A 39 -3.62 -5.12 14.78
N THR A 40 -2.72 -5.74 14.00
CA THR A 40 -1.92 -5.02 12.98
C THR A 40 -2.82 -4.41 11.91
N ARG A 41 -3.93 -5.06 11.54
CA ARG A 41 -4.90 -4.52 10.58
C ARG A 41 -5.62 -3.30 11.14
N MET A 42 -5.99 -3.30 12.43
CA MET A 42 -6.60 -2.14 13.09
C MET A 42 -5.62 -0.97 13.17
N GLY A 43 -4.37 -1.22 13.56
CA GLY A 43 -3.31 -0.20 13.64
C GLY A 43 -3.03 0.52 12.32
N ARG A 44 -3.28 -0.13 11.17
CA ARG A 44 -3.14 0.51 9.84
C ARG A 44 -4.10 1.69 9.61
N TRP A 45 -5.20 1.76 10.36
CA TRP A 45 -6.21 2.83 10.23
C TRP A 45 -5.98 3.99 11.20
N VAL A 46 -5.20 3.75 12.25
CA VAL A 46 -4.91 4.72 13.32
C VAL A 46 -4.03 5.85 12.80
N ASP A 47 -3.01 5.55 11.99
CA ASP A 47 -2.18 6.59 11.37
C ASP A 47 -2.87 7.19 10.14
N THR A 48 -3.35 8.42 10.28
CA THR A 48 -4.03 9.16 9.21
C THR A 48 -3.08 9.67 8.12
N ARG A 49 -1.78 9.74 8.41
CA ARG A 49 -0.75 10.22 7.47
C ARG A 49 -0.39 9.16 6.43
N ARG A 50 -0.68 7.89 6.73
CA ARG A 50 -0.35 6.77 5.85
C ARG A 50 -1.15 6.82 4.55
N PRO A 51 -0.50 6.80 3.37
CA PRO A 51 -1.19 6.83 2.08
C PRO A 51 -2.21 5.69 1.92
N ARG A 52 -3.49 6.07 1.86
CA ARG A 52 -4.61 5.14 1.66
C ARG A 52 -4.88 4.92 0.18
N GLU A 53 -4.86 5.99 -0.58
CA GLU A 53 -5.12 6.02 -2.01
C GLU A 53 -3.94 6.65 -2.74
N LEU A 54 -3.84 6.38 -4.04
CA LEU A 54 -2.90 7.05 -4.90
C LEU A 54 -3.42 8.44 -5.26
N THR A 55 -2.52 9.41 -5.33
CA THR A 55 -2.86 10.74 -5.86
C THR A 55 -3.17 10.65 -7.35
N ASP A 56 -3.88 11.64 -7.90
CA ASP A 56 -4.21 11.62 -9.33
C ASP A 56 -2.97 11.73 -10.21
N ALA A 57 -1.93 12.44 -9.76
CA ALA A 57 -0.62 12.45 -10.43
C ALA A 57 0.03 11.06 -10.45
N GLN A 58 -0.05 10.30 -9.35
CA GLN A 58 0.45 8.93 -9.30
C GLN A 58 -0.35 8.00 -10.22
N LYS A 59 -1.68 8.13 -10.26
CA LYS A 59 -2.52 7.38 -11.21
C LYS A 59 -2.17 7.73 -12.66
N ALA A 60 -1.96 9.00 -12.97
CA ALA A 60 -1.56 9.45 -14.30
C ALA A 60 -0.20 8.88 -14.73
N SER A 61 0.74 8.71 -13.79
CA SER A 61 2.03 8.04 -14.08
C SER A 61 1.88 6.58 -14.52
N VAL A 62 0.82 5.89 -14.07
CA VAL A 62 0.54 4.52 -14.51
C VAL A 62 0.02 4.49 -15.94
N GLU A 63 -0.78 5.48 -16.34
CA GLU A 63 -1.30 5.56 -17.70
C GLU A 63 -0.19 5.72 -18.74
N THR A 64 0.94 6.33 -18.40
CA THR A 64 2.08 6.47 -19.33
C THR A 64 3.01 5.25 -19.36
N MET A 65 2.76 4.21 -18.54
CA MET A 65 3.63 3.03 -18.49
C MET A 65 3.57 2.23 -19.79
N PRO A 66 4.73 1.76 -20.31
CA PRO A 66 4.80 1.07 -21.59
C PRO A 66 3.94 -0.20 -21.62
N GLU A 67 3.91 -0.95 -20.53
CA GLU A 67 3.12 -2.18 -20.44
C GLU A 67 1.61 -1.93 -20.62
N LEU A 68 1.07 -0.85 -20.05
CA LEU A 68 -0.34 -0.51 -20.20
C LEU A 68 -0.62 0.05 -21.60
N GLN A 69 0.28 0.88 -22.13
CA GLN A 69 0.18 1.40 -23.49
C GLN A 69 0.19 0.28 -24.54
N ASP A 70 1.04 -0.73 -24.36
CA ASP A 70 1.07 -1.90 -25.24
C ASP A 70 -0.24 -2.68 -25.21
N ALA A 71 -0.85 -2.86 -24.04
CA ALA A 71 -2.16 -3.51 -23.92
C ALA A 71 -3.26 -2.69 -24.62
N ILE A 72 -3.24 -1.37 -24.44
CA ILE A 72 -4.18 -0.43 -25.10
C ILE A 72 -4.00 -0.48 -26.62
N HIS A 73 -2.77 -0.39 -27.12
CA HIS A 73 -2.46 -0.46 -28.55
C HIS A 73 -2.90 -1.79 -29.17
N LYS A 74 -2.68 -2.92 -28.49
CA LYS A 74 -3.13 -4.24 -28.94
C LYS A 74 -4.65 -4.29 -29.07
N ARG A 75 -5.39 -3.79 -28.07
CA ARG A 75 -6.85 -3.68 -28.11
C ARG A 75 -7.31 -2.80 -29.27
N ASP A 76 -6.72 -1.62 -29.42
CA ASP A 76 -7.17 -0.61 -30.39
C ASP A 76 -6.89 -1.03 -31.83
N ARG A 77 -5.71 -1.60 -32.09
CA ARG A 77 -5.39 -2.21 -33.39
C ARG A 77 -6.38 -3.31 -33.74
N PHE A 78 -6.71 -4.18 -32.78
CA PHE A 78 -7.68 -5.25 -32.99
C PHE A 78 -9.10 -4.70 -33.22
N ALA A 79 -9.51 -3.68 -32.47
CA ALA A 79 -10.79 -3.01 -32.65
C ALA A 79 -10.93 -2.36 -34.04
N LEU A 80 -9.87 -1.76 -34.58
CA LEU A 80 -9.84 -1.23 -35.95
C LEU A 80 -10.00 -2.35 -36.99
N SER A 81 -9.26 -3.45 -36.83
CA SER A 81 -9.39 -4.64 -37.70
C SER A 81 -10.82 -5.19 -37.68
N LEU A 82 -11.48 -5.23 -36.52
CA LEU A 82 -12.86 -5.69 -36.40
C LEU A 82 -13.88 -4.76 -37.04
N LYS A 83 -13.61 -3.44 -37.09
CA LYS A 83 -14.48 -2.49 -37.78
C LYS A 83 -14.40 -2.64 -39.30
N GLN A 84 -13.24 -3.03 -39.82
CA GLN A 84 -13.02 -3.23 -41.25
C GLN A 84 -13.58 -4.56 -41.78
N SER A 85 -13.72 -5.56 -40.90
CA SER A 85 -14.29 -6.85 -41.28
C SER A 85 -15.80 -6.75 -41.56
N ARG A 86 -16.24 -7.32 -42.69
CA ARG A 86 -17.66 -7.36 -43.09
C ARG A 86 -18.50 -8.34 -42.27
N LYS A 87 -17.89 -9.39 -41.70
CA LYS A 87 -18.56 -10.38 -40.84
C LYS A 87 -17.69 -10.62 -39.62
N LYS A 88 -18.28 -10.47 -38.44
CA LYS A 88 -17.60 -10.67 -37.15
C LYS A 88 -17.90 -12.07 -36.68
N SER A 89 -16.86 -12.89 -36.54
CA SER A 89 -16.99 -14.22 -35.94
C SER A 89 -17.19 -14.11 -34.43
N ARG A 90 -17.80 -15.14 -33.83
CA ARG A 90 -17.95 -15.21 -32.36
C ARG A 90 -16.60 -15.16 -31.66
N THR A 91 -15.63 -15.89 -32.18
CA THR A 91 -14.23 -15.94 -31.71
C THR A 91 -13.53 -14.59 -31.72
N GLU A 92 -13.78 -13.78 -32.75
CA GLU A 92 -13.26 -12.41 -32.85
C GLU A 92 -13.86 -11.47 -31.80
N LEU A 93 -15.16 -11.56 -31.56
CA LEU A 93 -15.83 -10.80 -30.51
C LEU A 93 -15.29 -11.19 -29.12
N ASP A 94 -15.16 -12.49 -28.85
CA ASP A 94 -14.63 -13.01 -27.60
C ASP A 94 -13.16 -12.57 -27.38
N ARG A 95 -12.36 -12.54 -28.44
CA ARG A 95 -10.99 -12.03 -28.40
C ARG A 95 -10.93 -10.53 -28.09
N HIS A 96 -11.84 -9.73 -28.65
CA HIS A 96 -11.91 -8.30 -28.32
C HIS A 96 -12.31 -8.07 -26.86
N GLU A 97 -13.28 -8.85 -26.34
CA GLU A 97 -13.62 -8.83 -24.92
C GLU A 97 -12.41 -9.18 -24.05
N GLN A 98 -11.63 -10.19 -24.44
CA GLN A 98 -10.42 -10.55 -23.71
C GLN A 98 -9.41 -9.41 -23.68
N LEU A 99 -9.13 -8.76 -24.82
CA LEU A 99 -8.20 -7.62 -24.86
C LEU A 99 -8.67 -6.44 -23.99
N LYS A 100 -9.98 -6.20 -23.88
CA LYS A 100 -10.51 -5.20 -22.94
C LYS A 100 -10.24 -5.59 -21.48
N ARG A 101 -10.44 -6.87 -21.13
CA ARG A 101 -10.12 -7.38 -19.77
C ARG A 101 -8.63 -7.26 -19.50
N ASP A 102 -7.78 -7.58 -20.47
CA ASP A 102 -6.33 -7.51 -20.31
C ASP A 102 -5.87 -6.07 -19.98
N VAL A 103 -6.45 -5.05 -20.63
CA VAL A 103 -6.19 -3.64 -20.30
C VAL A 103 -6.60 -3.32 -18.85
N ILE A 104 -7.81 -3.74 -18.44
CA ILE A 104 -8.32 -3.49 -17.07
C ILE A 104 -7.45 -4.18 -16.02
N ASN A 105 -7.08 -5.44 -16.26
CA ASN A 105 -6.28 -6.25 -15.36
C ASN A 105 -4.86 -5.68 -15.23
N THR A 106 -4.25 -5.30 -16.36
CA THR A 106 -2.91 -4.70 -16.39
C THR A 106 -2.90 -3.38 -15.61
N ARG A 107 -3.86 -2.49 -15.88
CA ARG A 107 -4.03 -1.23 -15.13
C ARG A 107 -4.19 -1.47 -13.63
N SER A 108 -5.09 -2.37 -13.26
CA SER A 108 -5.36 -2.68 -11.84
C SER A 108 -4.12 -3.22 -11.13
N ARG A 109 -3.36 -4.11 -11.79
CA ARG A 109 -2.12 -4.66 -11.25
C ARG A 109 -1.05 -3.58 -11.07
N LEU A 110 -0.88 -2.69 -12.06
CA LEU A 110 0.10 -1.60 -11.98
C LEU A 110 -0.25 -0.61 -10.86
N LEU A 111 -1.52 -0.22 -10.75
CA LEU A 111 -2.01 0.63 -9.65
C LEU A 111 -1.82 -0.05 -8.29
N TYR A 112 -2.09 -1.35 -8.19
CA TYR A 112 -1.85 -2.11 -6.96
C TYR A 112 -0.36 -2.08 -6.58
N ASN A 113 0.53 -2.36 -7.53
CA ASN A 113 1.97 -2.38 -7.31
C ASN A 113 2.52 -1.00 -6.94
N LEU A 114 2.04 0.07 -7.57
CA LEU A 114 2.42 1.43 -7.22
C LEU A 114 1.96 1.79 -5.80
N ARG A 115 0.71 1.49 -5.46
CA ARG A 115 0.18 1.71 -4.11
C ARG A 115 0.94 0.93 -3.05
N LYS A 116 1.37 -0.29 -3.36
CA LYS A 116 2.21 -1.10 -2.48
C LYS A 116 3.55 -0.40 -2.23
N ARG A 117 4.25 0.02 -3.30
CA ARG A 117 5.53 0.74 -3.22
C ARG A 117 5.44 2.04 -2.42
N VAL A 118 4.47 2.91 -2.72
CA VAL A 118 4.24 4.16 -1.98
C VAL A 118 4.05 3.91 -0.48
N ARG A 119 3.33 2.83 -0.12
CA ARG A 119 3.12 2.47 1.28
C ARG A 119 4.37 1.90 1.94
N GLU A 120 5.20 1.16 1.21
CA GLU A 120 6.45 0.61 1.71
C GLU A 120 7.48 1.73 1.94
N GLU A 121 7.58 2.67 1.00
CA GLU A 121 8.43 3.88 1.12
C GLU A 121 8.01 4.76 2.30
N PHE A 122 6.70 4.93 2.51
CA PHE A 122 6.19 5.61 3.69
C PHE A 122 6.52 4.83 4.97
N ASP A 123 6.18 3.53 5.02
CA ASP A 123 6.40 2.70 6.21
C ASP A 123 7.91 2.63 6.57
N SER A 124 8.84 2.77 5.61
CA SER A 124 10.29 2.80 5.84
C SER A 124 10.84 4.16 6.26
N SER A 125 10.37 5.26 5.65
CA SER A 125 10.95 6.59 5.84
C SER A 125 10.35 7.34 7.03
N GLN A 126 9.12 7.00 7.41
CA GLN A 126 8.36 7.74 8.42
C GLN A 126 9.08 7.83 9.78
N ALA A 127 9.79 6.77 10.18
CA ALA A 127 10.53 6.78 11.45
C ALA A 127 11.66 7.82 11.43
N VAL A 128 12.38 7.94 10.31
CA VAL A 128 13.48 8.89 10.16
C VAL A 128 12.96 10.32 10.12
N GLU A 129 11.89 10.57 9.35
CA GLU A 129 11.27 11.88 9.27
C GLU A 129 10.72 12.34 10.63
N ASP A 130 10.08 11.44 11.38
CA ASP A 130 9.57 11.75 12.71
C ASP A 130 10.72 12.11 13.67
N ILE A 131 11.85 11.38 13.64
CA ILE A 131 13.05 11.72 14.44
C ILE A 131 13.61 13.09 14.05
N GLN A 132 13.75 13.37 12.75
CA GLN A 132 14.28 14.65 12.28
C GLN A 132 13.39 15.83 12.72
N ARG A 133 12.07 15.66 12.67
CA ARG A 133 11.13 16.69 13.18
C ARG A 133 11.29 16.92 14.67
N GLN A 134 11.50 15.87 15.46
CA GLN A 134 11.72 16.00 16.91
C GLN A 134 13.00 16.79 17.22
N LEU A 135 14.09 16.50 16.50
CA LEU A 135 15.35 17.22 16.66
C LEU A 135 15.22 18.70 16.26
N ALA A 136 14.45 19.00 15.21
CA ALA A 136 14.25 20.37 14.74
C ALA A 136 13.30 21.19 15.64
N ALA A 137 12.23 20.57 16.16
CA ALA A 137 11.19 21.26 16.93
C ALA A 137 11.42 21.25 18.45
N GLY A 138 12.42 20.50 18.95
CA GLY A 138 12.70 20.36 20.39
C GLY A 138 11.60 19.68 21.21
N THR A 139 10.53 19.22 20.56
CA THR A 139 9.35 18.60 21.16
C THR A 139 9.02 17.32 20.42
N ALA A 140 8.66 16.27 21.17
CA ALA A 140 8.15 15.05 20.56
C ALA A 140 6.88 15.40 19.78
N VAL A 141 6.74 14.93 18.52
CA VAL A 141 5.47 15.04 17.80
C VAL A 141 4.41 14.31 18.62
N HIS A 142 3.65 15.09 19.39
CA HIS A 142 2.51 14.63 20.14
C HIS A 142 1.38 14.41 19.14
N ASP A 143 1.25 13.18 18.68
CA ASP A 143 0.04 12.75 17.98
C ASP A 143 -1.05 12.51 19.05
N ASP A 144 -1.51 13.59 19.70
CA ASP A 144 -2.47 13.50 20.82
C ASP A 144 -3.78 12.84 20.39
N LYS A 145 -4.09 12.83 19.09
CA LYS A 145 -5.28 12.16 18.54
C LYS A 145 -5.20 10.64 18.51
N THR A 146 -4.01 10.03 18.58
CA THR A 146 -3.88 8.57 18.59
C THR A 146 -3.93 7.95 19.99
N LYS A 147 -3.83 8.76 21.05
CA LYS A 147 -3.84 8.30 22.45
C LYS A 147 -5.22 8.36 23.14
N GLU A 148 -6.16 9.15 22.65
CA GLU A 148 -7.49 9.33 23.27
C GLU A 148 -8.54 8.26 22.90
N ARG A 149 -8.18 7.22 22.13
CA ARG A 149 -9.13 6.22 21.62
C ARG A 149 -8.86 4.76 22.01
N LEU A 150 -8.05 4.53 23.04
CA LEU A 150 -7.88 3.23 23.69
C LEU A 150 -8.17 3.37 25.18
#